data_AF-A0A8H7DC28-F1
#
_entry.id   AF-A0A8H7DC28-F1
#
_cell.length_a   1.000
_cell.length_b   1.000
_cell.length_c   1.000
_cell.angle_alpha   90.00
_cell.angle_beta   90.00
_cell.angle_gamma   90.00
#
_symmetry.space_group_name_H-M   'P 1'
#
loop_
_entity.id
_entity.type
_entity.pdbx_description
1 polymer ?
#
loop_
_entity_poly.entity_id
_entity_poly.type
_entity_poly.pdbx_seq_one_letter_code
_entity_poly.pdbx_strand_id
1 'polypeptide(L)'
;MLARIVSLLALTASSLAVPAETITSLGYLKCSSDGQVTGYLSKSLNNFGEYIGVSPDSDSNDVNHRMLVNLDVTANGTQSILVKNAPDNDYPFLGGIGGEEGSTIGSDGDYLLVGGTESTASGVTSSYCGNTFTHSTNTLRKCASAIWIYNSTTNEVTPQWTNDDGTVVSANIGYVDAAFVLTGNKTEFEDTWSDSVQWITLTFET
;
A
#
# COMPACT_ATOMS: atom_id res chain seq x y z
N MET A 1 37.34 8.49 63.88
CA MET A 1 36.90 7.34 63.06
C MET A 1 35.91 7.88 62.03
N LEU A 2 36.36 8.19 60.82
CA LEU A 2 35.50 8.66 59.71
C LEU A 2 36.00 8.01 58.43
N ALA A 3 35.19 7.11 57.86
CA ALA A 3 35.45 6.45 56.59
C ALA A 3 34.76 7.24 55.47
N ARG A 4 35.54 7.70 54.49
CA ARG A 4 35.03 8.29 53.24
C ARG A 4 34.69 7.16 52.27
N ILE A 5 33.40 7.04 51.93
CA ILE A 5 32.92 6.22 50.81
C ILE A 5 33.05 7.07 49.54
N VAL A 6 33.90 6.63 48.61
CA VAL A 6 33.96 7.19 47.25
C VAL A 6 33.11 6.28 46.37
N SER A 7 31.92 6.77 46.00
CA SER A 7 31.04 6.07 45.06
C SER A 7 31.50 6.35 43.65
N LEU A 8 31.99 5.32 42.95
CA LEU A 8 32.42 5.39 41.56
C LEU A 8 31.19 5.20 40.68
N LEU A 9 30.66 6.27 40.08
CA LEU A 9 29.66 6.17 39.01
C LEU A 9 30.36 5.74 37.72
N ALA A 10 30.05 4.55 37.21
CA ALA A 10 30.44 4.12 35.87
C ALA A 10 29.45 4.72 34.86
N LEU A 11 29.93 5.65 34.03
CA LEU A 11 29.18 6.22 32.91
C LEU A 11 29.24 5.23 31.75
N THR A 12 28.15 4.50 31.47
CA THR A 12 28.06 3.66 30.27
C THR A 12 27.77 4.55 29.07
N ALA A 13 28.72 4.62 28.13
CA ALA A 13 28.50 5.30 26.85
C ALA A 13 27.51 4.48 26.00
N SER A 14 26.28 4.98 25.85
CA SER A 14 25.34 4.45 24.87
C SER A 14 25.84 4.80 23.47
N SER A 15 26.33 3.80 22.74
CA SER A 15 26.62 3.92 21.31
C SER A 15 25.29 4.16 20.59
N LEU A 16 25.08 5.38 20.10
CA LEU A 16 23.97 5.68 19.20
C LEU A 16 24.20 4.91 17.90
N ALA A 17 23.35 3.94 17.59
CA ALA A 17 23.37 3.28 16.30
C ALA A 17 23.13 4.34 15.22
N VAL A 18 24.02 4.41 14.22
CA VAL A 18 23.76 5.21 13.02
C VAL A 18 22.61 4.51 12.29
N PRO A 19 21.47 5.18 12.04
CA PRO A 19 20.40 4.58 11.28
C PRO A 19 20.91 4.19 9.90
N ALA A 20 20.60 2.97 9.47
CA ALA A 20 20.95 2.50 8.13
C ALA A 20 20.30 3.42 7.08
N GLU A 21 21.06 3.75 6.04
CA GLU A 21 20.55 4.57 4.93
C GLU A 21 19.46 3.79 4.19
N THR A 22 18.27 4.38 4.07
CA THR A 22 17.17 3.81 3.31
C THR A 22 17.47 3.92 1.82
N ILE A 23 17.61 2.79 1.13
CA ILE A 23 17.83 2.77 -0.32
C ILE A 23 16.47 2.79 -1.02
N THR A 24 16.08 3.96 -1.51
CA THR A 24 14.85 4.10 -2.31
C THR A 24 15.14 4.12 -3.80
N SER A 25 14.26 3.48 -4.59
CA SER A 25 14.30 3.51 -6.05
C SER A 25 13.04 4.16 -6.62
N LEU A 26 13.23 4.94 -7.69
CA LEU A 26 12.13 5.45 -8.52
C LEU A 26 11.76 4.42 -9.58
N GLY A 27 10.46 4.26 -9.85
CA GLY A 27 9.97 3.34 -10.87
C GLY A 27 8.44 3.35 -10.98
N TYR A 28 7.90 2.34 -11.65
CA TYR A 28 6.48 2.15 -11.92
C TYR A 28 5.99 0.82 -11.34
N LEU A 29 4.68 0.73 -11.13
CA LEU A 29 4.01 -0.51 -10.72
C LEU A 29 3.33 -1.14 -11.93
N LYS A 30 3.92 -2.22 -12.43
CA LYS A 30 3.42 -2.99 -13.57
C LYS A 30 2.41 -4.03 -13.09
N CYS A 31 1.30 -4.11 -13.80
CA CYS A 31 0.20 -5.04 -13.58
C CYS A 31 0.30 -6.21 -14.55
N SER A 32 0.21 -7.43 -14.03
CA SER A 32 0.11 -8.66 -14.82
C SER A 32 -1.05 -9.54 -14.33
N SER A 33 -1.69 -10.27 -15.25
CA SER A 33 -2.69 -11.31 -14.96
C SER A 33 -2.28 -12.58 -15.69
N ASP A 34 -2.27 -13.72 -15.01
CA ASP A 34 -1.88 -15.03 -15.58
C ASP A 34 -0.52 -14.99 -16.31
N GLY A 35 0.42 -14.21 -15.77
CA GLY A 35 1.76 -14.02 -16.33
C GLY A 35 1.84 -13.10 -17.54
N GLN A 36 0.72 -12.56 -18.04
CA GLN A 36 0.69 -11.57 -19.11
C GLN A 36 0.62 -10.16 -18.55
N VAL A 37 1.38 -9.23 -19.12
CA VAL A 37 1.30 -7.82 -18.75
C VAL A 37 -0.04 -7.26 -19.23
N THR A 38 -0.82 -6.72 -18.29
CA THR A 38 -2.14 -6.12 -18.57
C THR A 38 -2.07 -4.60 -18.51
N GLY A 39 -1.07 -4.08 -17.80
CA GLY A 39 -0.62 -2.70 -17.93
C GLY A 39 0.12 -2.19 -16.71
N TYR A 40 -0.25 -0.99 -16.24
CA TYR A 40 0.36 -0.34 -15.09
C TYR A 40 -0.70 0.29 -14.20
N LEU A 41 -0.35 0.51 -12.94
CA LEU A 41 -1.13 1.36 -12.06
C LEU A 41 -1.08 2.81 -12.61
N SER A 42 -2.25 3.43 -12.80
CA SER A 42 -2.36 4.79 -13.32
C SER A 42 -2.21 5.82 -12.19
N LYS A 43 -1.64 6.98 -12.51
CA LYS A 43 -1.66 8.14 -11.61
C LYS A 43 -3.04 8.79 -11.51
N SER A 44 -3.99 8.39 -12.35
CA SER A 44 -5.33 8.99 -12.39
C SER A 44 -6.24 8.36 -11.36
N LEU A 45 -7.15 9.16 -10.83
CA LEU A 45 -8.26 8.70 -9.99
C LEU A 45 -9.55 8.65 -10.80
N ASN A 46 -10.45 7.74 -10.46
CA ASN A 46 -11.84 7.82 -10.93
C ASN A 46 -12.63 8.87 -10.13
N ASN A 47 -13.93 9.01 -10.41
CA ASN A 47 -14.80 9.99 -9.75
C ASN A 47 -15.02 9.72 -8.25
N PHE A 48 -14.64 8.55 -7.75
CA PHE A 48 -14.71 8.18 -6.34
C PHE A 48 -13.37 8.34 -5.62
N GLY A 49 -12.32 8.79 -6.31
CA GLY A 49 -11.00 8.96 -5.70
C GLY A 49 -10.21 7.66 -5.60
N GLU A 50 -10.48 6.67 -6.44
CA GLU A 50 -9.80 5.37 -6.48
C GLU A 50 -8.79 5.33 -7.64
N TYR A 51 -7.63 4.72 -7.44
CA TYR A 51 -6.66 4.54 -8.51
C TYR A 51 -7.17 3.53 -9.56
N ILE A 52 -6.89 3.83 -10.83
CA ILE A 52 -7.32 3.02 -11.98
C ILE A 52 -6.14 2.38 -12.71
N GLY A 53 -6.41 1.46 -13.65
CA GLY A 53 -5.38 0.88 -14.52
C GLY A 53 -5.14 1.69 -15.79
N VAL A 54 -3.96 1.57 -16.38
CA VAL A 54 -3.70 1.99 -17.78
C VAL A 54 -3.13 0.82 -18.57
N SER A 55 -3.71 0.55 -19.75
CA SER A 55 -3.24 -0.53 -20.63
C SER A 55 -2.24 0.01 -21.69
N PRO A 56 -1.04 -0.60 -21.80
CA PRO A 56 0.02 -0.17 -22.72
C PRO A 56 -0.37 -0.32 -24.19
N ASP A 57 -1.27 -1.26 -24.52
CA ASP A 57 -1.69 -1.52 -25.89
C ASP A 57 -2.71 -0.49 -26.41
N SER A 58 -3.37 0.23 -25.49
CA SER A 58 -4.42 1.20 -25.82
C SER A 58 -3.95 2.65 -25.95
N ASP A 59 -2.72 2.97 -25.53
CA ASP A 59 -2.25 4.35 -25.46
C ASP A 59 -0.75 4.48 -25.79
N SER A 60 -0.43 5.16 -26.89
CA SER A 60 0.96 5.48 -27.28
C SER A 60 1.68 6.42 -26.30
N ASN A 61 0.95 7.04 -25.36
CA ASN A 61 1.47 7.90 -24.31
C ASN A 61 1.35 7.27 -22.91
N ASP A 62 1.18 5.95 -22.82
CA ASP A 62 0.92 5.25 -21.56
C ASP A 62 1.87 5.65 -20.42
N VAL A 63 3.16 5.84 -20.69
CA VAL A 63 4.20 6.30 -19.73
C VAL A 63 3.78 7.56 -18.98
N ASN A 64 3.11 8.51 -19.64
CA ASN A 64 2.65 9.75 -19.01
C ASN A 64 1.49 9.53 -18.04
N HIS A 65 0.78 8.41 -18.16
CA HIS A 65 -0.33 8.02 -17.30
C HIS A 65 0.10 7.04 -16.20
N ARG A 66 1.25 6.37 -16.32
CA ARG A 66 1.77 5.46 -15.29
C ARG A 66 2.05 6.20 -13.98
N MET A 67 1.78 5.53 -12.87
CA MET A 67 2.12 6.00 -11.53
C MET A 67 3.62 5.86 -11.29
N LEU A 68 4.31 6.99 -11.09
CA LEU A 68 5.71 7.03 -10.69
C LEU A 68 5.78 6.95 -9.16
N VAL A 69 6.47 5.96 -8.64
CA VAL A 69 6.59 5.71 -7.20
C VAL A 69 8.04 5.73 -6.73
N ASN A 70 8.23 6.01 -5.44
CA ASN A 70 9.48 5.82 -4.73
C ASN A 70 9.30 4.71 -3.69
N LEU A 71 10.04 3.62 -3.87
CA LEU A 71 9.94 2.39 -3.08
C LEU A 71 11.26 2.11 -2.35
N ASP A 72 11.21 1.78 -1.05
CA ASP A 72 12.38 1.24 -0.35
C ASP A 72 12.57 -0.23 -0.75
N VAL A 73 13.55 -0.48 -1.60
CA VAL A 73 13.84 -1.83 -2.14
C VAL A 73 14.62 -2.70 -1.15
N THR A 74 14.95 -2.16 0.02
CA THR A 74 15.66 -2.84 1.11
C THR A 74 14.82 -3.03 2.37
N ALA A 75 13.60 -2.52 2.39
CA ALA A 75 12.69 -2.66 3.53
C ALA A 75 12.41 -4.14 3.83
N ASN A 76 12.40 -4.47 5.12
CA ASN A 76 11.92 -5.76 5.61
C ASN A 76 10.53 -5.58 6.21
N GLY A 77 9.51 -6.18 5.59
CA GLY A 77 8.12 -6.08 6.05
C GLY A 77 7.32 -5.01 5.32
N THR A 78 6.24 -4.53 5.93
CA THR A 78 5.35 -3.54 5.31
C THR A 78 5.95 -2.14 5.31
N GLN A 79 5.75 -1.41 4.22
CA GLN A 79 6.23 -0.06 4.00
C GLN A 79 5.17 0.80 3.31
N SER A 80 5.33 2.11 3.39
CA SER A 80 4.57 3.05 2.58
C SER A 80 5.25 3.25 1.23
N ILE A 81 4.47 3.34 0.16
CA ILE A 81 4.96 3.67 -1.18
C ILE A 81 4.58 5.13 -1.47
N LEU A 82 5.59 5.96 -1.71
CA LEU A 82 5.38 7.39 -2.02
C LEU A 82 5.11 7.56 -3.52
N VAL A 83 3.96 8.14 -3.87
CA VAL A 83 3.58 8.46 -5.25
C VAL A 83 4.13 9.84 -5.61
N LYS A 84 5.00 9.90 -6.63
CA LYS A 84 5.72 11.13 -7.02
C LYS A 84 4.94 12.02 -7.98
N ASN A 85 3.97 11.44 -8.68
CA ASN A 85 3.11 12.13 -9.62
C ASN A 85 1.63 12.01 -9.23
N ALA A 86 1.35 12.02 -7.92
CA ALA A 86 0.00 11.94 -7.39
C ALA A 86 -0.85 13.12 -7.92
N PRO A 87 -2.14 12.90 -8.23
CA PRO A 87 -3.03 13.97 -8.66
C PRO A 87 -3.41 14.88 -7.50
N ASP A 88 -3.39 14.35 -6.27
CA ASP A 88 -3.61 15.07 -5.02
C ASP A 88 -2.37 14.90 -4.11
N ASN A 89 -1.71 16.01 -3.80
CA ASN A 89 -0.49 16.01 -2.99
C ASN A 89 -0.76 15.92 -1.48
N ASP A 90 -2.00 16.10 -1.04
CA ASP A 90 -2.37 15.96 0.38
C ASP A 90 -2.40 14.48 0.79
N TYR A 91 -2.53 13.55 -0.18
CA TYR A 91 -2.57 12.10 0.04
C TYR A 91 -1.50 11.35 -0.78
N PRO A 92 -0.21 11.59 -0.52
CA PRO A 92 0.87 11.21 -1.44
C PRO A 92 1.27 9.73 -1.33
N PHE A 93 0.67 8.95 -0.44
CA PHE A 93 1.02 7.54 -0.27
C PHE A 93 -0.01 6.62 -0.91
N LEU A 94 0.45 5.63 -1.67
CA LEU A 94 -0.40 4.54 -2.14
C LEU A 94 -0.83 3.71 -0.93
N GLY A 95 -2.13 3.50 -0.75
CA GLY A 95 -2.66 2.78 0.41
C GLY A 95 -3.98 2.07 0.15
N GLY A 96 -4.42 1.33 1.17
CA GLY A 96 -5.73 0.70 1.22
C GLY A 96 -6.72 1.60 1.97
N ILE A 97 -7.93 1.69 1.46
CA ILE A 97 -9.06 2.44 2.02
C ILE A 97 -10.22 1.45 2.21
N GLY A 98 -10.91 1.47 3.35
CA GLY A 98 -12.03 0.55 3.59
C GLY A 98 -13.08 0.64 2.48
N GLY A 99 -13.50 -0.52 1.96
CA GLY A 99 -14.57 -0.66 0.99
C GLY A 99 -15.95 -0.45 1.62
N GLU A 100 -17.01 -0.80 0.88
CA GLU A 100 -18.40 -0.52 1.27
C GLU A 100 -18.76 -1.10 2.64
N GLU A 101 -18.43 -2.38 2.86
CA GLU A 101 -18.74 -3.16 4.07
C GLU A 101 -17.83 -2.85 5.27
N GLY A 102 -16.75 -2.11 5.04
CA GLY A 102 -15.84 -1.66 6.10
C GLY A 102 -14.38 -1.86 5.77
N SER A 103 -13.59 -2.17 6.79
CA SER A 103 -12.13 -2.28 6.69
C SER A 103 -11.60 -3.57 7.32
N THR A 104 -12.48 -4.53 7.59
CA THR A 104 -12.12 -5.87 8.01
C THR A 104 -12.21 -6.76 6.79
N ILE A 105 -11.12 -7.40 6.40
CA ILE A 105 -11.10 -8.37 5.30
C ILE A 105 -10.57 -9.70 5.81
N GLY A 106 -10.88 -10.80 5.14
CA GLY A 106 -10.32 -12.09 5.55
C GLY A 106 -10.93 -13.25 4.80
N SER A 107 -11.85 -13.95 5.46
CA SER A 107 -12.49 -15.15 4.92
C SER A 107 -13.73 -14.87 4.08
N ASP A 108 -14.25 -13.65 4.09
CA ASP A 108 -15.44 -13.18 3.38
C ASP A 108 -15.09 -12.39 2.10
N GLY A 109 -16.11 -11.93 1.39
CA GLY A 109 -15.99 -11.09 0.18
C GLY A 109 -15.72 -9.61 0.47
N ASP A 110 -15.38 -9.25 1.71
CA ASP A 110 -15.04 -7.87 2.06
C ASP A 110 -13.73 -7.46 1.37
N TYR A 111 -13.62 -6.16 1.09
CA TYR A 111 -12.53 -5.60 0.31
C TYR A 111 -12.14 -4.20 0.75
N LEU A 112 -10.97 -3.79 0.29
CA LEU A 112 -10.44 -2.43 0.38
C LEU A 112 -10.31 -1.86 -1.02
N LEU A 113 -10.47 -0.56 -1.15
CA LEU A 113 -10.16 0.22 -2.33
C LEU A 113 -8.68 0.64 -2.30
N VAL A 114 -8.06 0.76 -3.47
CA VAL A 114 -6.71 1.31 -3.60
C VAL A 114 -6.79 2.79 -3.96
N GLY A 115 -6.17 3.65 -3.15
CA GLY A 115 -6.21 5.10 -3.33
C GLY A 115 -5.01 5.81 -2.72
N GLY A 116 -5.04 7.15 -2.76
CA GLY A 116 -4.07 8.00 -2.07
C GLY A 116 -4.46 8.14 -0.59
N THR A 117 -3.45 8.13 0.29
CA THR A 117 -3.63 8.19 1.74
C THR A 117 -2.58 9.10 2.40
N GLU A 118 -2.91 9.60 3.60
CA GLU A 118 -1.91 10.10 4.55
C GLU A 118 -0.98 8.97 5.03
N SER A 119 0.18 9.33 5.59
CA SER A 119 1.11 8.33 6.12
C SER A 119 0.58 7.66 7.38
N THR A 120 0.63 6.33 7.42
CA THR A 120 0.44 5.52 8.62
C THR A 120 1.70 4.73 8.95
N ALA A 121 1.88 4.40 10.23
CA ALA A 121 2.98 3.54 10.65
C ALA A 121 2.78 2.08 10.16
N SER A 122 3.87 1.35 9.98
CA SER A 122 3.84 -0.08 9.64
C SER A 122 3.23 -0.91 10.77
N GLY A 123 2.40 -1.90 10.40
CA GLY A 123 1.82 -2.87 11.33
C GLY A 123 0.72 -2.34 12.25
N VAL A 124 0.25 -1.11 12.05
CA VAL A 124 -0.89 -0.57 12.80
C VAL A 124 -2.21 -1.01 12.19
N THR A 125 -3.22 -1.18 13.03
CA THR A 125 -4.60 -1.40 12.58
C THR A 125 -5.08 -0.22 11.74
N SER A 126 -6.03 -0.48 10.86
CA SER A 126 -6.69 0.59 10.09
C SER A 126 -7.26 1.69 11.00
N SER A 127 -7.20 2.95 10.56
CA SER A 127 -7.72 4.08 11.33
C SER A 127 -8.32 5.13 10.41
N TYR A 128 -9.12 6.04 10.96
CA TYR A 128 -9.60 7.19 10.17
C TYR A 128 -8.43 8.14 9.91
N CYS A 129 -7.95 8.15 8.66
CA CYS A 129 -6.94 9.04 8.14
C CYS A 129 -7.44 9.75 6.87
N GLY A 130 -6.75 10.83 6.47
CA GLY A 130 -6.99 11.49 5.20
C GLY A 130 -6.75 10.53 4.02
N ASN A 131 -7.68 10.54 3.06
CA ASN A 131 -7.59 9.71 1.86
C ASN A 131 -8.42 10.29 0.70
N THR A 132 -8.07 9.88 -0.53
CA THR A 132 -8.66 10.38 -1.77
C THR A 132 -10.14 10.02 -1.92
N PHE A 133 -10.59 8.88 -1.39
CA PHE A 133 -12.00 8.49 -1.45
C PHE A 133 -12.87 9.39 -0.59
N THR A 134 -12.48 9.57 0.68
CA THR A 134 -13.16 10.47 1.61
C THR A 134 -13.14 11.90 1.09
N HIS A 135 -12.03 12.35 0.50
CA HIS A 135 -11.95 13.67 -0.12
C HIS A 135 -12.96 13.84 -1.27
N SER A 136 -13.08 12.85 -2.15
CA SER A 136 -13.94 12.92 -3.33
C SER A 136 -15.42 12.76 -3.00
N THR A 137 -15.75 11.91 -2.02
CA THR A 137 -17.13 11.48 -1.73
C THR A 137 -17.73 12.12 -0.48
N ASN A 138 -16.91 12.80 0.35
CA ASN A 138 -17.26 13.22 1.71
C ASN A 138 -17.70 12.08 2.65
N THR A 139 -17.40 10.83 2.31
CA THR A 139 -17.71 9.66 3.15
C THR A 139 -16.46 9.20 3.89
N LEU A 140 -16.48 9.29 5.21
CA LEU A 140 -15.35 8.88 6.06
C LEU A 140 -15.10 7.37 5.93
N ARG A 141 -13.88 7.00 5.53
CA ARG A 141 -13.40 5.62 5.50
C ARG A 141 -12.11 5.51 6.30
N LYS A 142 -11.84 4.32 6.84
CA LYS A 142 -10.54 4.01 7.44
C LYS A 142 -9.52 3.75 6.33
N CYS A 143 -8.25 4.01 6.58
CA CYS A 143 -7.16 3.76 5.65
C CYS A 143 -5.88 3.29 6.36
N ALA A 144 -4.93 2.79 5.56
CA ALA A 144 -3.54 2.62 5.91
C ALA A 144 -2.63 2.69 4.67
N SER A 145 -1.47 3.34 4.81
CA SER A 145 -0.47 3.49 3.74
C SER A 145 0.65 2.47 3.82
N ALA A 146 1.08 2.10 5.03
CA ALA A 146 2.19 1.18 5.26
C ALA A 146 1.76 -0.28 5.19
N ILE A 147 1.23 -0.69 4.04
CA ILE A 147 0.64 -2.01 3.81
C ILE A 147 1.38 -2.82 2.74
N TRP A 148 2.40 -2.25 2.10
CA TRP A 148 3.05 -2.88 0.95
C TRP A 148 4.31 -3.63 1.35
N ILE A 149 4.50 -4.84 0.84
CA ILE A 149 5.70 -5.65 1.02
C ILE A 149 6.37 -5.78 -0.35
N TYR A 150 7.67 -5.53 -0.42
CA TYR A 150 8.46 -5.71 -1.63
C TYR A 150 9.33 -6.97 -1.53
N ASN A 151 9.23 -7.84 -2.53
CA ASN A 151 10.10 -9.01 -2.66
C ASN A 151 11.22 -8.70 -3.65
N SER A 152 12.44 -8.49 -3.16
CA SER A 152 13.60 -8.16 -4.00
C SER A 152 14.06 -9.26 -4.95
N THR A 153 13.56 -10.49 -4.80
CA THR A 153 13.90 -11.63 -5.67
C THR A 153 12.97 -11.68 -6.89
N THR A 154 11.67 -11.42 -6.70
CA THR A 154 10.66 -11.47 -7.76
C THR A 154 10.25 -10.09 -8.30
N ASN A 155 10.71 -9.02 -7.64
CA ASN A 155 10.22 -7.66 -7.79
C ASN A 155 8.72 -7.47 -7.50
N GLU A 156 8.07 -8.45 -6.89
CA GLU A 156 6.64 -8.35 -6.58
C GLU A 156 6.39 -7.38 -5.43
N VAL A 157 5.28 -6.66 -5.54
CA VAL A 157 4.75 -5.77 -4.50
C VAL A 157 3.41 -6.35 -4.05
N THR A 158 3.32 -6.81 -2.80
CA THR A 158 2.12 -7.46 -2.27
C THR A 158 1.56 -6.69 -1.07
N PRO A 159 0.23 -6.63 -0.92
CA PRO A 159 -0.38 -5.96 0.22
C PRO A 159 -0.54 -6.91 1.43
N GLN A 160 -0.33 -6.35 2.61
CA GLN A 160 -0.67 -6.96 3.89
C GLN A 160 -1.47 -5.95 4.72
N TRP A 161 -2.64 -6.38 5.16
CA TRP A 161 -3.58 -5.56 5.92
C TRP A 161 -3.67 -6.00 7.38
N THR A 162 -3.86 -5.05 8.28
CA THR A 162 -4.13 -5.33 9.70
C THR A 162 -5.54 -4.86 10.03
N ASN A 163 -6.43 -5.82 10.29
CA ASN A 163 -7.82 -5.58 10.67
C ASN A 163 -7.92 -4.89 12.05
N ASP A 164 -9.11 -4.40 12.38
CA ASP A 164 -9.37 -3.71 13.65
C ASP A 164 -9.16 -4.60 14.89
N ASP A 165 -9.31 -5.91 14.75
CA ASP A 165 -9.05 -6.89 15.82
C ASP A 165 -7.57 -7.29 15.93
N GLY A 166 -6.71 -6.70 15.09
CA GLY A 166 -5.28 -6.97 15.02
C GLY A 166 -4.91 -8.20 14.19
N THR A 167 -5.88 -8.89 13.58
CA THR A 167 -5.57 -9.97 12.64
C THR A 167 -4.88 -9.43 11.40
N VAL A 168 -3.83 -10.13 10.96
CA VAL A 168 -3.03 -9.74 9.80
C VAL A 168 -3.39 -10.63 8.62
N VAL A 169 -3.75 -10.01 7.50
CA VAL A 169 -4.21 -10.67 6.29
C VAL A 169 -3.30 -10.33 5.12
N SER A 170 -2.77 -11.37 4.46
CA SER A 170 -2.14 -11.22 3.15
C SER A 170 -3.26 -11.02 2.12
N ALA A 171 -3.32 -9.85 1.51
CA ALA A 171 -4.40 -9.52 0.59
C ALA A 171 -4.03 -9.84 -0.86
N ASN A 172 -5.04 -10.15 -1.65
CA ASN A 172 -4.98 -10.34 -3.09
C ASN A 172 -5.39 -9.04 -3.77
N ILE A 173 -4.78 -8.73 -4.91
CA ILE A 173 -5.11 -7.54 -5.70
C ILE A 173 -6.05 -7.95 -6.83
N GLY A 174 -7.25 -7.40 -6.85
CA GLY A 174 -8.20 -7.51 -7.96
C GLY A 174 -8.32 -6.19 -8.72
N TYR A 175 -8.78 -6.27 -9.96
CA TYR A 175 -9.22 -5.13 -10.76
C TYR A 175 -10.62 -5.41 -11.29
N VAL A 176 -11.58 -4.57 -10.90
CA VAL A 176 -13.01 -4.72 -11.21
C VAL A 176 -13.64 -3.34 -11.33
N ASP A 177 -14.57 -3.15 -12.26
CA ASP A 177 -15.29 -1.88 -12.48
C ASP A 177 -14.38 -0.63 -12.54
N ALA A 178 -13.21 -0.81 -13.18
CA ALA A 178 -12.17 0.21 -13.34
C ALA A 178 -11.47 0.67 -12.05
N ALA A 179 -11.55 -0.09 -10.96
CA ALA A 179 -10.86 0.18 -9.70
C ALA A 179 -10.01 -1.02 -9.26
N PHE A 180 -8.91 -0.74 -8.56
CA PHE A 180 -8.15 -1.77 -7.87
C PHE A 180 -8.72 -2.02 -6.48
N VAL A 181 -8.85 -3.30 -6.13
CA VAL A 181 -9.39 -3.77 -4.85
C VAL A 181 -8.40 -4.71 -4.17
N LEU A 182 -8.44 -4.76 -2.83
CA LEU A 182 -7.67 -5.68 -2.01
C LEU A 182 -8.61 -6.56 -1.21
N THR A 183 -8.47 -7.89 -1.27
CA THR A 183 -9.32 -8.82 -0.50
C THR A 183 -8.54 -10.00 0.08
N GLY A 184 -8.99 -10.51 1.22
CA GLY A 184 -8.43 -11.72 1.84
C GLY A 184 -8.84 -13.02 1.13
N ASN A 185 -10.01 -13.05 0.48
CA ASN A 185 -10.57 -14.25 -0.12
C ASN A 185 -11.08 -13.98 -1.54
N LYS A 186 -10.34 -14.48 -2.55
CA LYS A 186 -10.69 -14.31 -3.96
C LYS A 186 -12.06 -14.89 -4.31
N THR A 187 -12.34 -16.09 -3.83
CA THR A 187 -13.54 -16.85 -4.21
C THR A 187 -14.80 -16.19 -3.66
N GLU A 188 -14.81 -15.80 -2.39
CA GLU A 188 -15.97 -15.12 -1.78
C GLU A 188 -16.17 -13.71 -2.38
N PHE A 189 -15.08 -13.04 -2.77
CA PHE A 189 -15.16 -11.78 -3.49
C PHE A 189 -15.80 -11.95 -4.88
N GLU A 190 -15.40 -12.96 -5.65
CA GLU A 190 -15.99 -13.30 -6.96
C GLU A 190 -17.47 -13.69 -6.85
N ASP A 191 -17.86 -14.42 -5.80
CA ASP A 191 -19.26 -14.78 -5.56
C ASP A 191 -20.16 -13.54 -5.36
N THR A 192 -19.59 -12.43 -4.88
CA THR A 192 -20.29 -11.16 -4.69
C THR A 192 -20.27 -10.29 -5.95
N TRP A 193 -19.10 -10.17 -6.61
CA TRP A 193 -18.85 -9.21 -7.69
C TRP A 193 -18.85 -9.81 -9.10
N SER A 194 -19.21 -11.09 -9.24
CA SER A 194 -19.25 -11.89 -10.48
C SER A 194 -17.90 -12.14 -11.16
N ASP A 195 -17.88 -12.96 -12.21
CA ASP A 195 -16.69 -13.42 -12.96
C ASP A 195 -15.88 -12.32 -13.70
N SER A 196 -16.11 -11.03 -13.43
CA SER A 196 -15.44 -9.91 -14.12
C SER A 196 -14.14 -9.47 -13.45
N VAL A 197 -13.78 -10.06 -12.30
CA VAL A 197 -12.59 -9.68 -11.54
C VAL A 197 -11.33 -10.17 -12.25
N GLN A 198 -10.44 -9.23 -12.58
CA GLN A 198 -9.11 -9.56 -13.04
C GLN A 198 -8.13 -9.60 -11.86
N TRP A 199 -7.52 -10.75 -11.57
CA TRP A 199 -6.52 -10.86 -10.51
C TRP A 199 -5.15 -10.36 -10.97
N ILE A 200 -4.57 -9.47 -10.18
CA ILE A 200 -3.37 -8.73 -10.55
C ILE A 200 -2.18 -9.15 -9.69
N THR A 201 -1.06 -9.40 -10.35
CA THR A 201 0.27 -9.36 -9.76
C THR A 201 0.89 -7.99 -10.03
N LEU A 202 1.26 -7.26 -8.97
CA LEU A 202 2.05 -6.04 -9.09
C LEU A 202 3.54 -6.34 -9.04
N THR A 203 4.29 -5.77 -9.98
CA THR A 203 5.76 -5.82 -9.99
C THR A 203 6.34 -4.42 -10.11
N PHE A 204 7.39 -4.14 -9.36
CA PHE A 204 8.12 -2.88 -9.44
C PHE A 204 9.12 -2.91 -10.61
N GLU A 205 9.11 -1.88 -11.44
CA GLU A 205 9.97 -1.73 -12.61
C GLU A 205 10.61 -0.33 -12.62
N THR A 206 11.93 -0.25 -12.75
CA THR A 206 12.70 1.01 -12.77
C THR A 206 12.93 1.53 -14.18
#